data_AF-A0A4P6UW40-F1
#
_entry.id   AF-A0A4P6UW40-F1
#
_cell.length_a   1.000
_cell.length_b   1.000
_cell.length_c   1.000
_cell.angle_alpha   90.00
_cell.angle_beta   90.00
_cell.angle_gamma   90.00
#
_symmetry.space_group_name_H-M   'P 1'
#
loop_
_entity.id
_entity.type
_entity.pdbx_description
1 polymer ?
#
loop_
_entity_poly.entity_id
_entity_poly.type
_entity_poly.pdbx_seq_one_letter_code
_entity_poly.pdbx_strand_id
1 'polypeptide(L)'
;MRILREKGVSIREQPRKHIIDEQFFDRISPNVIYIVGLIQTDGTIHKDLLGFSIIQKDYELLEKIAKEMGANSDILYKGVNNTSVLIVRSKKMVKSLIEKFKLHPNKSKTLEFPPIPEELVPSMLRGNFDGDGHFSKREAGIVTASESFALSLYDSVIFVHRCSISYAPIKPLEERLFILPRNTRMFEFMSS
;
A
#
# COMPACT_ATOMS: atom_id res chain seq x y z
N MET A 1 -11.08 -16.76 -25.37
CA MET A 1 -11.07 -15.73 -26.45
C MET A 1 -11.11 -16.32 -27.86
N ARG A 2 -10.42 -17.45 -28.14
CA ARG A 2 -10.35 -18.08 -29.47
C ARG A 2 -11.71 -18.60 -30.00
N ILE A 3 -12.48 -19.26 -29.15
CA ILE A 3 -13.74 -19.96 -29.51
C ILE A 3 -14.86 -19.00 -29.99
N LEU A 4 -14.93 -17.77 -29.46
CA LEU A 4 -16.00 -16.81 -29.81
C LEU A 4 -15.74 -16.12 -31.16
N ARG A 5 -14.47 -15.86 -31.50
CA ARG A 5 -14.09 -15.32 -32.82
C ARG A 5 -14.26 -16.35 -33.92
N GLU A 6 -13.96 -17.62 -33.65
CA GLU A 6 -14.20 -18.75 -34.56
C GLU A 6 -15.69 -18.93 -34.91
N LYS A 7 -16.61 -18.47 -34.04
CA LYS A 7 -18.07 -18.53 -34.27
C LYS A 7 -18.67 -17.28 -34.91
N GLY A 8 -17.86 -16.33 -35.38
CA GLY A 8 -18.36 -15.13 -36.07
C GLY A 8 -19.19 -14.18 -35.18
N VAL A 9 -19.12 -14.33 -33.86
CA VAL A 9 -19.84 -13.46 -32.91
C VAL A 9 -19.05 -12.17 -32.75
N SER A 10 -19.62 -11.05 -33.19
CA SER A 10 -19.07 -9.72 -32.91
C SER A 10 -19.18 -9.44 -31.41
N ILE A 11 -18.03 -9.41 -30.74
CA ILE A 11 -17.97 -9.04 -29.33
C ILE A 11 -18.12 -7.53 -29.27
N ARG A 12 -19.27 -7.04 -28.80
CA ARG A 12 -19.42 -5.63 -28.42
C ARG A 12 -18.48 -5.39 -27.24
N GLU A 13 -17.44 -4.59 -27.44
CA GLU A 13 -16.63 -4.09 -26.33
C GLU A 13 -17.55 -3.25 -25.45
N GLN A 14 -17.91 -3.77 -24.27
CA GLN A 14 -18.65 -2.96 -23.32
C GLN A 14 -17.70 -1.88 -22.79
N PRO A 15 -18.09 -0.60 -22.83
CA PRO A 15 -17.29 0.46 -22.25
C PRO A 15 -17.06 0.15 -20.77
N ARG A 16 -15.84 0.36 -20.27
CA ARG A 16 -15.54 0.14 -18.85
C ARG A 16 -16.46 1.02 -18.01
N LYS A 17 -17.21 0.40 -17.11
CA LYS A 17 -18.09 1.09 -16.16
C LYS A 17 -17.31 2.04 -15.22
N HIS A 18 -16.06 1.69 -14.92
CA HIS A 18 -15.21 2.44 -14.00
C HIS A 18 -14.10 3.19 -14.76
N ILE A 19 -14.05 4.50 -14.51
CA ILE A 19 -13.00 5.41 -14.97
C ILE A 19 -11.92 5.42 -13.90
N ILE A 20 -10.66 5.31 -14.32
CA ILE A 20 -9.48 5.39 -13.46
C ILE A 20 -8.28 5.82 -14.28
N ASP A 21 -7.35 6.56 -13.68
CA ASP A 21 -6.05 6.82 -14.29
C ASP A 21 -5.17 5.57 -14.19
N GLU A 22 -5.19 4.73 -15.23
CA GLU A 22 -4.38 3.52 -15.28
C GLU A 22 -2.86 3.79 -15.34
N GLN A 23 -2.44 5.05 -15.52
CA GLN A 23 -1.05 5.49 -15.49
C GLN A 23 -0.64 6.07 -14.13
N PHE A 24 -1.50 5.98 -13.11
CA PHE A 24 -1.23 6.56 -11.79
C PHE A 24 0.12 6.13 -11.22
N PHE A 25 0.37 4.82 -11.19
CA PHE A 25 1.63 4.23 -10.72
C PHE A 25 2.78 4.33 -11.74
N ASP A 26 2.55 4.98 -12.88
CA ASP A 26 3.64 5.25 -13.80
C ASP A 26 4.51 6.44 -13.37
N ARG A 27 3.96 7.28 -12.51
CA ARG A 27 4.60 8.47 -11.95
C ARG A 27 5.23 8.13 -10.60
N ILE A 28 6.30 8.84 -10.25
CA ILE A 28 6.92 8.78 -8.94
C ILE A 28 6.71 10.15 -8.28
N SER A 29 5.88 10.21 -7.26
CA SER A 29 5.56 11.42 -6.50
C SER A 29 5.23 11.07 -5.04
N PRO A 30 5.27 12.04 -4.11
CA PRO A 30 4.90 11.80 -2.71
C PRO A 30 3.55 11.08 -2.53
N ASN A 31 2.50 11.53 -3.23
CA ASN A 31 1.16 10.93 -3.14
C ASN A 31 1.13 9.48 -3.66
N VAL A 32 1.81 9.20 -4.77
CA VAL A 32 1.91 7.84 -5.31
C VAL A 32 2.62 6.93 -4.30
N ILE A 33 3.75 7.39 -3.75
CA ILE A 33 4.54 6.60 -2.81
C ILE A 33 3.81 6.40 -1.47
N TYR A 34 3.07 7.39 -1.00
CA TYR A 34 2.17 7.25 0.14
C TYR A 34 1.13 6.15 -0.10
N ILE A 35 0.45 6.15 -1.24
CA ILE A 35 -0.53 5.10 -1.59
C ILE A 35 0.14 3.73 -1.74
N VAL A 36 1.37 3.66 -2.28
CA VAL A 36 2.15 2.42 -2.33
C VAL A 36 2.43 1.89 -0.92
N GLY A 37 2.84 2.75 0.00
CA GLY A 37 3.05 2.40 1.42
C GLY A 37 1.77 1.90 2.10
N LEU A 38 0.63 2.53 1.82
CA LEU A 38 -0.66 2.07 2.33
C LEU A 38 -1.09 0.74 1.71
N ILE A 39 -0.80 0.53 0.42
CA ILE A 39 -1.05 -0.76 -0.22
C ILE A 39 -0.17 -1.83 0.42
N GLN A 40 1.09 -1.56 0.77
CA GLN A 40 2.01 -2.54 1.39
C GLN A 40 1.43 -3.19 2.65
N THR A 41 0.69 -2.40 3.45
CA THR A 41 0.07 -2.82 4.71
C THR A 41 -1.37 -3.31 4.48
N ASP A 42 -2.28 -2.38 4.19
CA ASP A 42 -3.73 -2.62 4.11
C ASP A 42 -4.25 -2.99 2.72
N GLY A 43 -3.34 -3.17 1.77
CA GLY A 43 -3.67 -3.50 0.39
C GLY A 43 -3.56 -4.99 0.06
N THR A 44 -4.42 -5.48 -0.83
CA THR A 44 -4.33 -6.83 -1.40
C THR A 44 -4.30 -6.78 -2.93
N ILE A 45 -3.22 -7.26 -3.55
CA ILE A 45 -3.20 -7.55 -4.98
C ILE A 45 -3.98 -8.85 -5.22
N HIS A 46 -4.97 -8.82 -6.10
CA HIS A 46 -5.81 -10.00 -6.36
C HIS A 46 -4.99 -11.10 -7.04
N LYS A 47 -5.28 -12.37 -6.70
CA LYS A 47 -4.56 -13.54 -7.25
C LYS A 47 -4.70 -13.70 -8.76
N ASP A 48 -5.79 -13.20 -9.35
CA ASP A 48 -6.04 -13.20 -10.78
C ASP A 48 -5.30 -12.08 -11.54
N LEU A 49 -4.59 -11.21 -10.81
CA LEU A 49 -3.87 -10.03 -11.32
C LEU A 49 -4.77 -9.04 -12.10
N LEU A 50 -6.08 -9.08 -11.87
CA LEU A 50 -7.04 -8.20 -12.54
C LEU A 50 -7.24 -6.88 -11.79
N GLY A 51 -6.76 -6.78 -10.55
CA GLY A 51 -6.94 -5.62 -9.71
C GLY A 51 -6.27 -5.74 -8.34
N PHE A 52 -6.55 -4.76 -7.51
CA PHE A 52 -6.16 -4.72 -6.12
C PHE A 52 -7.26 -4.08 -5.27
N SER A 53 -7.14 -4.21 -3.96
CA SER A 53 -8.03 -3.58 -2.99
C SER A 53 -7.24 -2.92 -1.87
N ILE A 54 -7.81 -1.90 -1.26
CA ILE A 54 -7.33 -1.26 -0.03
C ILE A 54 -8.47 -1.35 0.98
N ILE A 55 -8.18 -1.86 2.18
CA ILE A 55 -9.16 -2.08 3.24
C ILE A 55 -8.84 -1.13 4.38
N GLN A 56 -9.77 -0.26 4.75
CA GLN A 56 -9.53 0.78 5.75
C GLN A 56 -10.76 1.02 6.61
N LYS A 57 -10.57 1.42 7.87
CA LYS A 57 -11.68 1.85 8.74
C LYS A 57 -12.11 3.28 8.41
N ASP A 58 -11.17 4.12 7.99
CA ASP A 58 -11.43 5.48 7.55
C ASP A 58 -11.95 5.48 6.10
N TYR A 59 -13.24 5.78 5.96
CA TYR A 59 -13.89 5.89 4.66
C TYR A 59 -13.42 7.12 3.88
N GLU A 60 -13.18 8.24 4.56
CA GLU A 60 -12.76 9.50 3.91
C GLU A 60 -11.36 9.36 3.31
N LEU A 61 -10.49 8.60 3.97
CA LEU A 61 -9.17 8.25 3.42
C LEU A 61 -9.32 7.48 2.09
N LEU A 62 -10.21 6.49 2.03
CA LEU A 62 -10.45 5.74 0.79
C LEU A 62 -11.04 6.62 -0.32
N GLU A 63 -11.92 7.56 0.00
CA GLU A 63 -12.43 8.53 -0.98
C GLU A 63 -11.32 9.44 -1.52
N LYS A 64 -10.44 9.95 -0.65
CA LYS A 64 -9.30 10.77 -1.06
C LYS A 64 -8.38 9.98 -1.99
N ILE A 65 -8.08 8.72 -1.66
CA ILE A 65 -7.24 7.84 -2.48
C ILE A 65 -7.90 7.53 -3.83
N ALA A 66 -9.20 7.23 -3.83
CA ALA A 66 -9.95 7.01 -5.06
C ALA A 66 -9.89 8.24 -5.98
N LYS A 67 -10.12 9.43 -5.42
CA LYS A 67 -10.02 10.71 -6.14
C LYS A 67 -8.62 10.96 -6.68
N GLU A 68 -7.58 10.71 -5.88
CA GLU A 68 -6.17 10.87 -6.27
C GLU A 68 -5.80 9.97 -7.45
N MET A 69 -6.35 8.74 -7.51
CA MET A 69 -6.19 7.82 -8.64
C MET A 69 -7.10 8.15 -9.84
N GLY A 70 -7.88 9.23 -9.77
CA GLY A 70 -8.89 9.56 -10.77
C GLY A 70 -9.99 8.49 -10.91
N ALA A 71 -10.21 7.72 -9.85
CA ALA A 71 -11.12 6.59 -9.83
C ALA A 71 -12.55 7.03 -9.45
N ASN A 72 -13.54 6.61 -10.23
CA ASN A 72 -14.96 6.70 -9.83
C ASN A 72 -15.46 5.39 -9.16
N SER A 73 -14.55 4.70 -8.47
CA SER A 73 -14.77 3.34 -8.00
C SER A 73 -15.74 3.30 -6.82
N ASP A 74 -16.57 2.25 -6.78
CA ASP A 74 -17.47 2.00 -5.65
C ASP A 74 -16.62 1.61 -4.42
N ILE A 75 -16.72 2.39 -3.34
CA ILE A 75 -16.19 2.00 -2.03
C ILE A 75 -17.25 1.16 -1.33
N LEU A 76 -16.92 -0.08 -1.03
CA LEU A 76 -17.84 -1.04 -0.43
C LEU A 76 -17.68 -1.05 1.09
N TYR A 77 -18.74 -0.77 1.82
CA TYR A 77 -18.74 -0.94 3.26
C TYR A 77 -18.88 -2.43 3.62
N LYS A 78 -17.93 -2.93 4.42
CA LYS A 78 -17.98 -4.25 5.06
C LYS A 78 -18.40 -4.07 6.51
N GLY A 79 -19.65 -4.44 6.81
CA GLY A 79 -20.16 -4.40 8.18
C GLY A 79 -19.38 -5.25 9.18
N VAL A 80 -18.60 -6.23 8.70
CA VAL A 80 -17.67 -7.00 9.52
C VAL A 80 -16.43 -6.13 9.79
N ASN A 81 -16.16 -5.88 11.07
CA ASN A 81 -15.06 -5.06 11.59
C ASN A 81 -15.15 -3.55 11.29
N ASN A 82 -16.31 -3.04 10.83
CA ASN A 82 -16.54 -1.63 10.50
C ASN A 82 -15.46 -1.08 9.54
N THR A 83 -15.20 -1.83 8.47
CA THR A 83 -14.18 -1.50 7.47
C THR A 83 -14.82 -1.23 6.13
N SER A 84 -14.19 -0.39 5.33
CA SER A 84 -14.57 -0.11 3.95
C SER A 84 -13.49 -0.63 3.01
N VAL A 85 -13.86 -0.94 1.78
CA VAL A 85 -12.95 -1.49 0.78
C VAL A 85 -13.07 -0.71 -0.52
N LEU A 86 -11.96 -0.11 -0.94
CA LEU A 86 -11.78 0.39 -2.29
C LEU A 86 -11.30 -0.76 -3.17
N ILE A 87 -12.03 -1.07 -4.25
CA ILE A 87 -11.65 -2.10 -5.23
C ILE A 87 -11.29 -1.44 -6.54
N VAL A 88 -10.04 -1.63 -6.98
CA VAL A 88 -9.53 -1.13 -8.26
C VAL A 88 -9.33 -2.28 -9.23
N ARG A 89 -9.93 -2.20 -10.41
CA ARG A 89 -9.81 -3.21 -11.48
C ARG A 89 -9.02 -2.66 -12.67
N SER A 90 -7.69 -2.70 -12.56
CA SER A 90 -6.79 -2.38 -13.67
C SER A 90 -5.58 -3.31 -13.68
N LYS A 91 -5.46 -4.12 -14.74
CA LYS A 91 -4.27 -4.96 -14.98
C LYS A 91 -3.02 -4.11 -15.15
N LYS A 92 -3.15 -2.92 -15.74
CA LYS A 92 -2.02 -2.03 -15.98
C LYS A 92 -1.46 -1.50 -14.66
N MET A 93 -2.33 -1.05 -13.76
CA MET A 93 -1.91 -0.61 -12.43
C MET A 93 -1.28 -1.75 -11.62
N VAL A 94 -1.88 -2.95 -11.65
CA VAL A 94 -1.29 -4.14 -11.00
C VAL A 94 0.10 -4.45 -11.56
N LYS A 95 0.26 -4.39 -12.89
CA LYS A 95 1.56 -4.58 -13.54
C LYS A 95 2.58 -3.54 -13.05
N SER A 96 2.23 -2.25 -13.01
CA SER A 96 3.10 -1.21 -12.48
C SER A 96 3.45 -1.43 -11.00
N LEU A 97 2.48 -1.85 -10.17
CA LEU A 97 2.70 -2.19 -8.75
C LEU A 97 3.73 -3.31 -8.57
N ILE A 98 3.64 -4.36 -9.40
CA ILE A 98 4.58 -5.48 -9.37
C ILE A 98 5.96 -5.05 -9.89
N GLU A 99 6.03 -4.46 -11.09
CA GLU A 99 7.29 -4.20 -11.77
C GLU A 99 8.10 -3.05 -11.14
N LYS A 100 7.42 -2.01 -10.63
CA LYS A 100 8.07 -0.81 -10.09
C LYS A 100 8.25 -0.84 -8.58
N PHE A 101 7.32 -1.48 -7.86
CA PHE A 101 7.29 -1.44 -6.39
C PHE A 101 7.39 -2.82 -5.75
N LYS A 102 7.57 -3.89 -6.55
CA LYS A 102 7.71 -5.28 -6.08
C LYS A 102 6.53 -5.78 -5.24
N LEU A 103 5.32 -5.28 -5.52
CA LEU A 103 4.11 -5.66 -4.78
C LEU A 103 3.40 -6.84 -5.45
N HIS A 104 3.68 -8.04 -4.96
CA HIS A 104 3.06 -9.28 -5.45
C HIS A 104 1.78 -9.65 -4.66
N PRO A 105 0.93 -10.56 -5.17
CA PRO A 105 -0.11 -11.19 -4.37
C PRO A 105 0.47 -11.95 -3.16
N ASN A 106 -0.27 -12.02 -2.05
CA ASN A 106 0.16 -12.66 -0.79
C ASN A 106 1.48 -12.10 -0.21
N LYS A 107 1.78 -10.82 -0.50
CA LYS A 107 3.04 -10.14 -0.12
C LYS A 107 3.37 -10.07 1.36
N SER A 108 2.44 -10.32 2.28
CA SER A 108 2.64 -10.07 3.72
C SER A 108 3.88 -10.77 4.32
N LYS A 109 4.40 -11.81 3.65
CA LYS A 109 5.63 -12.54 4.04
C LYS A 109 6.79 -12.38 3.05
N THR A 110 6.58 -11.69 1.93
CA THR A 110 7.55 -11.54 0.83
C THR A 110 7.71 -10.08 0.45
N LEU A 111 7.45 -9.17 1.39
CA LEU A 111 7.47 -7.75 1.12
C LEU A 111 8.93 -7.32 1.01
N GLU A 112 9.27 -6.65 -0.08
CA GLU A 112 10.58 -6.08 -0.31
C GLU A 112 10.50 -4.56 -0.24
N PHE A 113 11.62 -3.93 0.13
CA PHE A 113 11.72 -2.49 0.02
C PHE A 113 11.66 -2.07 -1.46
N PRO A 114 10.76 -1.15 -1.83
CA PRO A 114 10.59 -0.76 -3.21
C PRO A 114 11.78 0.11 -3.66
N PRO A 115 12.20 0.04 -4.94
CA PRO A 115 13.27 0.87 -5.46
C PRO A 115 12.80 2.33 -5.66
N ILE A 116 12.69 3.09 -4.57
CA ILE A 116 12.24 4.48 -4.55
C ILE A 116 13.38 5.45 -4.18
N PRO A 117 13.32 6.71 -4.65
CA PRO A 117 14.24 7.76 -4.20
C PRO A 117 14.17 7.97 -2.68
N GLU A 118 15.32 8.29 -2.07
CA GLU A 118 15.47 8.44 -0.62
C GLU A 118 14.55 9.55 -0.06
N GLU A 119 14.38 10.64 -0.80
CA GLU A 119 13.51 11.75 -0.45
C GLU A 119 12.03 11.38 -0.37
N LEU A 120 11.62 10.25 -0.95
CA LEU A 120 10.24 9.75 -0.91
C LEU A 120 10.00 8.68 0.16
N VAL A 121 11.05 8.18 0.82
CA VAL A 121 10.94 7.28 1.97
C VAL A 121 10.02 7.85 3.06
N PRO A 122 10.09 9.15 3.42
CA PRO A 122 9.09 9.83 4.25
C PRO A 122 7.62 9.56 3.87
N SER A 123 7.31 9.61 2.58
CA SER A 123 5.94 9.45 2.08
C SER A 123 5.49 8.00 2.20
N MET A 124 6.39 7.06 1.88
CA MET A 124 6.14 5.63 2.02
C MET A 124 5.86 5.28 3.48
N LEU A 125 6.70 5.77 4.40
CA LEU A 125 6.56 5.56 5.84
C LEU A 125 5.20 6.03 6.34
N ARG A 126 4.78 7.25 5.98
CA ARG A 126 3.44 7.76 6.31
C ARG A 126 2.34 6.80 5.85
N GLY A 127 2.42 6.30 4.62
CA GLY A 127 1.47 5.31 4.11
C GLY A 127 1.48 4.01 4.91
N ASN A 128 2.65 3.49 5.29
CA ASN A 128 2.74 2.29 6.11
C ASN A 128 2.13 2.51 7.51
N PHE A 129 2.41 3.64 8.14
CA PHE A 129 1.87 3.98 9.45
C PHE A 129 0.36 4.20 9.46
N ASP A 130 -0.20 4.80 8.42
CA ASP A 130 -1.66 4.98 8.33
C ASP A 130 -2.41 3.65 8.09
N GLY A 131 -1.70 2.60 7.63
CA GLY A 131 -2.26 1.26 7.50
C GLY A 131 -2.07 0.38 8.72
N ASP A 132 -0.82 -0.02 9.00
CA ASP A 132 -0.47 -0.97 10.07
C ASP A 132 0.30 -0.29 11.24
N GLY A 133 0.29 1.03 11.29
CA GLY A 133 0.95 1.78 12.35
C GLY A 133 0.20 1.67 13.68
N HIS A 134 0.96 1.55 14.76
CA HIS A 134 0.48 1.74 16.12
C HIS A 134 1.15 2.96 16.73
N PHE A 135 0.37 3.80 17.40
CA PHE A 135 0.87 4.94 18.17
C PHE A 135 0.46 4.79 19.64
N SER A 136 1.44 4.96 20.52
CA SER A 136 1.22 5.11 21.95
C SER A 136 1.89 6.39 22.45
N LYS A 137 1.67 6.73 23.72
CA LYS A 137 2.34 7.88 24.36
C LYS A 137 3.87 7.80 24.37
N ARG A 138 4.44 6.62 24.10
CA ARG A 138 5.89 6.34 24.24
C ARG A 138 6.54 5.78 22.98
N GLU A 139 5.76 5.24 22.05
CA GLU A 139 6.29 4.57 20.86
C GLU A 139 5.36 4.73 19.66
N ALA A 140 5.94 4.69 18.47
CA ALA A 140 5.22 4.35 17.25
C ALA A 140 5.84 3.08 16.67
N GLY A 141 5.08 2.24 15.99
CA GLY A 141 5.63 1.01 15.42
C GLY A 141 4.82 0.53 14.24
N ILE A 142 5.45 -0.25 13.39
CA ILE A 142 4.80 -0.98 12.30
C ILE A 142 5.02 -2.47 12.56
N VAL A 143 3.93 -3.24 12.53
CA VAL A 143 3.97 -4.69 12.66
C VAL A 143 3.96 -5.30 11.27
N THR A 144 4.88 -6.22 10.97
CA THR A 144 4.98 -6.84 9.64
C THR A 144 5.42 -8.30 9.75
N ALA A 145 4.81 -9.21 9.00
CA ALA A 145 5.21 -10.61 9.00
C ALA A 145 6.40 -10.90 8.05
N SER A 146 7.07 -9.87 7.54
CA SER A 146 8.13 -9.97 6.52
C SER A 146 9.47 -9.45 7.06
N GLU A 147 10.40 -10.36 7.32
CA GLU A 147 11.75 -10.04 7.82
C GLU A 147 12.52 -9.07 6.95
N SER A 148 12.55 -9.37 5.67
CA SER A 148 13.18 -8.53 4.65
C SER A 148 12.70 -7.09 4.72
N PHE A 149 11.40 -6.89 4.96
CA PHE A 149 10.82 -5.55 5.03
C PHE A 149 11.13 -4.87 6.36
N ALA A 150 11.01 -5.58 7.48
CA ALA A 150 11.35 -5.04 8.80
C ALA A 150 12.80 -4.55 8.85
N LEU A 151 13.74 -5.36 8.33
CA LEU A 151 15.17 -5.00 8.25
C LEU A 151 15.41 -3.82 7.30
N SER A 152 14.82 -3.84 6.10
CA SER A 152 15.01 -2.73 5.15
C SER A 152 14.42 -1.41 5.67
N LEU A 153 13.31 -1.49 6.41
CA LEU A 153 12.67 -0.35 7.05
C LEU A 153 13.54 0.21 8.17
N TYR A 154 14.13 -0.66 8.99
CA TYR A 154 15.10 -0.28 10.01
C TYR A 154 16.28 0.49 9.41
N ASP A 155 16.90 -0.06 8.36
CA ASP A 155 18.04 0.57 7.68
C ASP A 155 17.67 1.95 7.11
N SER A 156 16.52 2.03 6.45
CA SER A 156 16.03 3.27 5.83
C SER A 156 15.71 4.36 6.87
N VAL A 157 15.11 4.00 8.00
CA VAL A 157 14.76 4.96 9.05
C VAL A 157 16.00 5.42 9.83
N ILE A 158 16.98 4.55 10.08
CA ILE A 158 18.26 4.95 10.70
C ILE A 158 19.01 5.92 9.80
N PHE A 159 19.12 5.58 8.51
CA PHE A 159 19.91 6.34 7.56
C PHE A 159 19.36 7.76 7.38
N VAL A 160 18.04 7.89 7.23
CA VAL A 160 17.41 9.17 6.89
C VAL A 160 17.19 10.05 8.14
N HIS A 161 16.92 9.49 9.32
CA HIS A 161 16.39 10.30 10.44
C HIS A 161 17.26 10.37 11.70
N ARG A 162 18.41 9.68 11.76
CA ARG A 162 19.25 9.62 12.97
C ARG A 162 18.44 9.28 14.24
N CYS A 163 17.37 8.50 14.10
CA CYS A 163 16.52 8.06 15.21
C CYS A 163 17.12 6.83 15.91
N SER A 164 16.87 6.67 17.21
CA SER A 164 17.21 5.43 17.93
C SER A 164 16.08 4.42 17.73
N ILE A 165 16.30 3.40 16.91
CA ILE A 165 15.32 2.34 16.65
C ILE A 165 15.63 1.13 17.55
N SER A 166 14.59 0.43 18.03
CA SER A 166 14.75 -0.87 18.70
C SER A 166 14.05 -1.95 17.89
N TYR A 167 14.82 -2.88 17.31
CA TYR A 167 14.29 -4.09 16.69
C TYR A 167 14.13 -5.19 17.75
N ALA A 168 12.96 -5.85 17.78
CA ALA A 168 12.69 -6.96 18.70
C ALA A 168 11.98 -8.10 17.96
N PRO A 169 12.66 -9.23 17.66
CA PRO A 169 12.02 -10.40 17.08
C PRO A 169 11.12 -11.10 18.11
N ILE A 170 9.87 -11.40 17.76
CA ILE A 170 8.93 -12.15 18.62
C ILE A 170 8.62 -13.49 17.93
N LYS A 171 8.83 -14.61 18.61
CA LYS A 171 8.65 -15.99 18.09
C LYS A 171 7.20 -16.27 17.59
N PRO A 172 6.94 -17.24 16.68
CA PRO A 172 7.76 -17.78 15.60
C PRO A 172 7.21 -17.40 14.18
N LEU A 173 6.28 -16.44 14.05
CA LEU A 173 5.60 -16.15 12.76
C LEU A 173 5.25 -14.67 12.52
N GLU A 174 5.61 -13.74 13.41
CA GLU A 174 5.33 -12.32 13.26
C GLU A 174 6.52 -11.48 13.68
N GLU A 175 6.95 -10.56 12.83
CA GLU A 175 7.98 -9.59 13.19
C GLU A 175 7.35 -8.25 13.55
N ARG A 176 7.92 -7.57 14.54
CA ARG A 176 7.42 -6.26 14.97
C ARG A 176 8.57 -5.30 14.98
N LEU A 177 8.51 -4.30 14.11
CA LEU A 177 9.46 -3.20 14.14
C LEU A 177 8.88 -2.08 15.02
N PHE A 178 9.51 -1.88 16.17
CA PHE A 178 9.19 -0.74 17.04
C PHE A 178 10.10 0.44 16.68
N ILE A 179 9.52 1.50 16.14
CA ILE A 179 10.23 2.75 15.85
C ILE A 179 10.06 3.66 17.07
N LEU A 180 10.94 3.53 18.07
CA LEU A 180 10.89 4.35 19.28
C LEU A 180 11.24 5.81 18.94
N PRO A 181 10.29 6.77 19.02
CA PRO A 181 10.63 8.17 18.89
C PRO A 181 11.32 8.62 20.19
N ARG A 182 12.64 8.80 20.16
CA ARG A 182 13.33 9.52 21.25
C ARG A 182 13.04 11.02 21.26
N ASN A 183 12.38 11.57 20.22
CA ASN A 183 12.13 13.00 20.11
C ASN A 183 10.75 13.31 19.49
N THR A 184 10.11 14.35 20.01
CA THR A 184 8.79 14.88 19.63
C THR A 184 8.65 15.25 18.15
N ARG A 185 9.76 15.47 17.44
CA ARG A 185 9.78 15.83 16.00
C ARG A 185 9.23 14.74 15.07
N MET A 186 9.22 13.48 15.48
CA MET A 186 8.66 12.41 14.64
C MET A 186 7.13 12.55 14.51
N PHE A 187 6.45 13.00 15.56
CA PHE A 187 5.01 13.25 15.52
C PHE A 187 4.66 14.45 14.63
N GLU A 188 5.48 15.50 14.64
CA GLU A 188 5.34 16.67 13.76
C GLU A 188 5.54 16.31 12.27
N PHE A 189 6.45 15.38 11.98
CA PHE A 189 6.72 14.89 10.62
C PHE A 189 5.59 14.03 10.04
N MET A 190 4.89 13.28 10.88
CA MET A 190 3.78 12.43 10.45
C MET A 190 2.48 13.21 10.25
N SER A 191 2.41 14.44 10.75
CA SER A 191 1.24 15.32 10.68
C SER A 191 1.36 16.43 9.61
N SER A 192 2.47 16.50 8.86
CA SER A 192 2.73 17.41 7.74
C SER A 192 2.63 16.72 6.39
#